data_AF-A0A1K2IBA2-F1
#
_entry.id   AF-A0A1K2IBA2-F1
#
_cell.length_a   1.000
_cell.length_b   1.000
_cell.length_c   1.000
_cell.angle_alpha   90.00
_cell.angle_beta   90.00
_cell.angle_gamma   90.00
#
_symmetry.space_group_name_H-M   'P 1'
#
loop_
_entity.id
_entity.type
_entity.pdbx_description
1 polymer ?
#
loop_
_entity_poly.entity_id
_entity_poly.type
_entity_poly.pdbx_seq_one_letter_code
_entity_poly.pdbx_strand_id
1 'polypeptide(L)'
;MFHPKTYVNKAIFVKIVDHSETENSTYSEPMSKRKMADCTPEEQIVKIKEREIRKKHIETNKQFEEVVQMIRETTYIDMEKALSTDEMVAFSLTLFENNVDYVGRQKHFSKLLGNTSKMTDLETAEHFKKHFKKGILYRLIRYILTKQVHFGESNHVNNLTNMSFYRAMQGYYKTKIANIEKEYAAERNKREVRLKARITVLEKQVQELND
;
A
#
# COMPACT_ATOMS: atom_id res chain seq x y z
N MET A 1 0.31 0.68 35.88
CA MET A 1 1.38 0.03 35.10
C MET A 1 2.26 -0.71 36.10
N PHE A 2 2.30 -2.05 36.06
CA PHE A 2 2.98 -2.86 37.08
C PHE A 2 4.51 -2.72 36.95
N HIS A 3 5.21 -2.52 38.08
CA HIS A 3 6.66 -2.32 38.09
C HIS A 3 7.37 -3.67 37.85
N PRO A 4 8.28 -3.79 36.88
CA PRO A 4 8.86 -5.10 36.49
C PRO A 4 9.68 -5.82 37.57
N LYS A 5 9.99 -5.16 38.69
CA LYS A 5 10.86 -5.70 39.74
C LYS A 5 10.10 -6.21 40.97
N THR A 6 8.77 -6.06 41.02
CA THR A 6 7.96 -6.35 42.22
C THR A 6 6.80 -7.32 41.97
N TYR A 7 6.68 -7.89 40.77
CA TYR A 7 5.64 -8.88 40.52
C TYR A 7 6.10 -10.26 41.03
N VAL A 8 5.22 -10.91 41.80
CA VAL A 8 5.45 -12.23 42.40
C VAL A 8 4.61 -13.24 41.62
N ASN A 9 5.24 -14.28 41.10
CA ASN A 9 4.56 -15.37 40.39
C ASN A 9 4.39 -16.56 41.33
N LYS A 10 3.21 -17.21 41.31
CA LYS A 10 2.97 -18.48 42.00
C LYS A 10 2.51 -19.51 40.98
N ALA A 11 3.21 -20.63 40.88
CA ALA A 11 2.77 -21.74 40.04
C ALA A 11 1.53 -22.37 40.66
N ILE A 12 0.44 -22.42 39.89
CA ILE A 12 -0.81 -23.06 40.30
C ILE A 12 -1.14 -24.11 39.25
N PHE A 13 -1.45 -25.32 39.69
CA PHE A 13 -1.92 -26.38 38.81
C PHE A 13 -3.43 -26.26 38.68
N VAL A 14 -3.90 -25.93 37.48
CA VAL A 14 -5.32 -25.89 37.15
C VAL A 14 -5.68 -27.24 36.54
N LYS A 15 -6.52 -28.01 37.24
CA LYS A 15 -7.12 -29.24 36.70
C LYS A 15 -8.50 -28.88 36.15
N ILE A 16 -8.61 -28.84 34.82
CA ILE A 16 -9.90 -28.68 34.14
C ILE A 16 -10.55 -30.07 34.09
N VAL A 17 -11.66 -30.24 34.80
CA VAL A 17 -12.48 -31.45 34.72
C VAL A 17 -13.68 -31.10 33.84
N ASP A 18 -13.67 -31.60 32.62
CA ASP A 18 -14.80 -31.46 31.70
C ASP A 18 -15.92 -32.41 32.14
N HIS A 19 -17.02 -31.85 32.62
CA HIS A 19 -18.26 -32.57 32.85
C HIS A 19 -19.19 -32.32 31.66
N SER A 20 -18.92 -32.98 30.53
CA SER A 20 -19.88 -33.02 29.42
C SER A 20 -20.82 -34.21 29.60
N GLU A 21 -21.88 -34.04 30.40
CA GLU A 21 -23.10 -34.82 30.24
C GLU A 21 -23.86 -34.26 29.04
N THR A 22 -23.53 -34.71 27.83
CA THR A 22 -24.42 -34.67 26.67
C THR A 22 -23.83 -35.53 25.54
N GLU A 23 -24.70 -36.32 24.95
CA GLU A 23 -24.50 -37.38 23.97
C GLU A 23 -23.43 -37.12 22.89
N ASN A 24 -22.61 -38.15 22.67
CA ASN A 24 -21.71 -38.39 21.53
C ASN A 24 -21.95 -37.50 20.28
N SER A 25 -21.07 -36.52 20.06
CA SER A 25 -20.71 -36.13 18.69
C SER A 25 -19.34 -36.72 18.36
N THR A 26 -19.34 -37.83 17.63
CA THR A 26 -18.17 -38.63 17.24
C THR A 26 -17.34 -38.00 16.13
N TYR A 27 -17.19 -36.66 16.10
CA TYR A 27 -16.54 -36.00 14.96
C TYR A 27 -15.44 -35.03 15.41
N SER A 28 -14.19 -35.50 15.36
CA SER A 28 -13.00 -34.69 15.65
C SER A 28 -12.57 -33.77 14.50
N GLU A 29 -13.08 -34.00 13.27
CA GLU A 29 -12.70 -33.21 12.11
C GLU A 29 -13.57 -31.95 11.95
N PRO A 30 -13.00 -30.80 11.55
CA PRO A 30 -13.78 -29.59 11.24
C PRO A 30 -14.75 -29.83 10.08
N MET A 31 -15.95 -29.25 10.18
CA MET A 31 -17.04 -29.40 9.21
C MET A 31 -16.58 -29.22 7.75
N SER A 32 -15.66 -28.27 7.47
CA SER A 32 -15.13 -27.99 6.13
C SER A 32 -14.39 -29.15 5.45
N LYS A 33 -13.86 -30.11 6.21
CA LYS A 33 -13.10 -31.27 5.69
C LYS A 33 -13.95 -32.54 5.54
N ARG A 34 -15.09 -32.63 6.23
CA ARG A 34 -16.00 -33.79 6.15
C ARG A 34 -16.65 -33.91 4.77
N LYS A 35 -16.94 -35.12 4.30
CA LYS A 35 -17.77 -35.29 3.09
C LYS A 35 -19.22 -34.91 3.38
N MET A 36 -20.01 -34.65 2.34
CA MET A 36 -21.41 -34.24 2.51
C MET A 36 -22.24 -35.35 3.19
N ALA A 37 -21.95 -36.61 2.87
CA ALA A 37 -22.61 -37.78 3.42
C ALA A 37 -22.37 -37.97 4.93
N ASP A 38 -21.28 -37.41 5.47
CA ASP A 38 -20.86 -37.58 6.86
C ASP A 38 -21.31 -36.40 7.75
N CYS A 39 -22.09 -35.46 7.20
CA CYS A 39 -22.61 -34.28 7.89
C CYS A 39 -24.08 -34.47 8.26
N THR A 40 -24.50 -33.87 9.39
CA THR A 40 -25.93 -33.78 9.74
C THR A 40 -26.69 -32.94 8.70
N PRO A 41 -28.01 -33.09 8.54
CA PRO A 41 -28.78 -32.28 7.60
C PRO A 41 -28.59 -30.77 7.78
N GLU A 42 -28.43 -30.29 9.02
CA GLU A 42 -28.14 -28.87 9.32
C GLU A 42 -26.75 -28.44 8.83
N GLU A 43 -25.72 -29.26 9.08
CA GLU A 43 -24.36 -29.01 8.57
C GLU A 43 -24.31 -29.07 7.04
N GLN A 44 -25.09 -29.97 6.41
CA GLN A 44 -25.22 -30.06 4.95
C GLN A 44 -25.84 -28.77 4.37
N ILE A 45 -26.88 -28.21 5.00
CA ILE A 45 -27.50 -26.94 4.59
C ILE A 45 -26.48 -25.80 4.63
N VAL A 46 -25.68 -25.71 5.70
CA VAL A 46 -24.63 -24.69 5.82
C VAL A 46 -23.60 -24.84 4.70
N LYS A 47 -23.10 -26.06 4.44
CA LYS A 47 -22.16 -26.30 3.35
C LYS A 47 -22.73 -25.96 1.98
N ILE A 48 -23.99 -26.27 1.72
CA ILE A 48 -24.64 -25.96 0.43
C ILE A 48 -24.71 -24.44 0.26
N LYS A 49 -25.13 -23.70 1.30
CA LYS A 49 -25.16 -22.23 1.28
C LYS A 49 -23.76 -21.63 1.05
N GLU A 50 -22.74 -22.14 1.74
CA GLU A 50 -21.35 -21.70 1.55
C GLU A 50 -20.83 -21.99 0.13
N ARG A 51 -21.13 -23.18 -0.41
CA ARG A 51 -20.78 -23.54 -1.79
C ARG A 51 -21.46 -22.63 -2.80
N GLU A 52 -22.72 -22.29 -2.58
CA GLU A 52 -23.48 -21.38 -3.45
C GLU A 52 -22.91 -19.96 -3.39
N ILE A 53 -22.61 -19.45 -2.19
CA ILE A 53 -21.95 -18.15 -2.02
C ILE A 53 -20.60 -18.14 -2.75
N ARG A 54 -19.79 -19.19 -2.58
CA ARG A 54 -18.51 -19.32 -3.28
C ARG A 54 -18.68 -19.35 -4.80
N LYS A 55 -19.65 -20.12 -5.30
CA LYS A 55 -19.91 -20.24 -6.74
C LYS A 55 -20.35 -18.89 -7.32
N LYS A 56 -21.26 -18.18 -6.66
CA LYS A 56 -21.64 -16.81 -7.02
C LYS A 56 -20.44 -15.86 -7.06
N HIS A 57 -19.56 -15.88 -6.06
CA HIS A 57 -18.35 -15.06 -6.10
C HIS A 57 -17.44 -15.38 -7.30
N ILE A 58 -17.25 -16.66 -7.62
CA ILE A 58 -16.44 -17.07 -8.78
C ILE A 58 -17.08 -16.60 -10.09
N GLU A 59 -18.39 -16.78 -10.25
CA GLU A 59 -19.13 -16.36 -11.44
C GLU A 59 -19.09 -14.84 -11.61
N THR A 60 -19.35 -14.07 -10.54
CA THR A 60 -19.25 -12.61 -10.56
C THR A 60 -17.83 -12.14 -10.88
N ASN A 61 -16.80 -12.80 -10.34
CA ASN A 61 -15.41 -12.45 -10.65
C ASN A 61 -15.09 -12.69 -12.13
N LYS A 62 -15.51 -13.84 -12.68
CA LYS A 62 -15.31 -14.17 -14.09
C LYS A 62 -16.06 -13.17 -14.99
N GLN A 63 -17.30 -12.85 -14.64
CA GLN A 63 -18.08 -11.82 -15.35
C GLN A 63 -17.33 -10.48 -15.36
N PHE A 64 -16.78 -10.06 -14.23
CA PHE A 64 -16.02 -8.81 -14.15
C PHE A 64 -14.73 -8.84 -14.97
N GLU A 65 -14.02 -9.98 -14.97
CA GLU A 65 -12.82 -10.18 -15.79
C GLU A 65 -13.12 -10.04 -17.29
N GLU A 66 -14.21 -10.65 -17.77
CA GLU A 66 -14.66 -10.53 -19.17
C GLU A 66 -15.00 -9.07 -19.53
N VAL A 67 -15.66 -8.33 -18.63
CA VAL A 67 -15.94 -6.89 -18.81
C VAL A 67 -14.64 -6.08 -18.93
N VAL A 68 -13.65 -6.33 -18.05
CA VAL A 68 -12.36 -5.63 -18.08
C VAL A 68 -11.59 -5.93 -19.36
N GLN A 69 -11.58 -7.19 -19.79
CA GLN A 69 -10.90 -7.59 -21.02
C GLN A 69 -11.54 -6.93 -22.25
N MET A 70 -12.88 -6.93 -22.33
CA MET A 70 -13.60 -6.24 -23.39
C MET A 70 -13.23 -4.75 -23.45
N ILE A 71 -13.20 -4.04 -22.31
CA ILE A 71 -12.83 -2.62 -22.27
C ILE A 71 -11.39 -2.39 -22.75
N ARG A 72 -10.44 -3.27 -22.39
CA ARG A 72 -9.03 -3.17 -22.81
C ARG A 72 -8.83 -3.35 -24.30
N GLU A 73 -9.73 -4.07 -24.97
CA GLU A 73 -9.70 -4.27 -26.42
C GLU A 73 -10.32 -3.09 -27.18
N THR A 74 -11.00 -2.17 -26.49
CA THR A 74 -11.53 -0.94 -27.11
C THR A 74 -10.46 0.15 -27.22
N THR A 75 -10.74 1.18 -28.02
CA THR A 75 -9.92 2.40 -28.13
C THR A 75 -10.11 3.39 -26.96
N TYR A 76 -10.60 2.92 -25.81
CA TYR A 76 -10.85 3.76 -24.63
C TYR A 76 -9.58 4.52 -24.18
N ILE A 77 -8.42 3.88 -24.26
CA ILE A 77 -7.12 4.46 -23.88
C ILE A 77 -6.74 5.65 -24.78
N ASP A 78 -7.14 5.60 -26.05
CA ASP A 78 -6.79 6.62 -27.05
C ASP A 78 -7.81 7.78 -27.10
N MET A 79 -8.77 7.82 -26.17
CA MET A 79 -9.75 8.90 -26.12
C MET A 79 -9.11 10.24 -25.72
N GLU A 80 -9.21 11.24 -26.58
CA GLU A 80 -8.74 12.61 -26.31
C GLU A 80 -9.66 13.40 -25.35
N LYS A 81 -10.81 12.83 -24.96
CA LYS A 81 -11.76 13.49 -24.07
C LYS A 81 -11.19 13.58 -22.65
N ALA A 82 -11.43 14.71 -22.00
CA ALA A 82 -11.09 14.86 -20.59
C ALA A 82 -11.86 13.85 -19.73
N LEU A 83 -11.20 13.35 -18.67
CA LEU A 83 -11.82 12.43 -17.72
C LEU A 83 -13.13 13.00 -17.17
N SER A 84 -14.16 12.17 -17.21
CA SER A 84 -15.45 12.39 -16.56
C SER A 84 -15.29 12.43 -15.04
N THR A 85 -16.31 12.97 -14.36
CA THR A 85 -16.36 12.96 -12.89
C THR A 85 -16.30 11.55 -12.33
N ASP A 86 -16.87 10.59 -13.03
CA ASP A 86 -16.99 9.21 -12.58
C ASP A 86 -15.65 8.48 -12.68
N GLU A 87 -14.91 8.70 -13.77
CA GLU A 87 -13.53 8.22 -13.92
C GLU A 87 -12.61 8.86 -12.88
N MET A 88 -12.74 10.17 -12.63
CA MET A 88 -11.97 10.86 -11.60
C MET A 88 -12.26 10.33 -10.19
N VAL A 89 -13.53 10.03 -9.89
CA VAL A 89 -13.95 9.44 -8.61
C VAL A 89 -13.37 8.04 -8.46
N ALA A 90 -13.55 7.17 -9.46
CA ALA A 90 -13.02 5.81 -9.46
C ALA A 90 -11.49 5.82 -9.28
N PHE A 91 -10.79 6.66 -10.06
CA PHE A 91 -9.34 6.80 -9.95
C PHE A 91 -8.90 7.35 -8.58
N SER A 92 -9.64 8.30 -7.99
CA SER A 92 -9.33 8.81 -6.65
C SER A 92 -9.43 7.71 -5.58
N LEU A 93 -10.46 6.86 -5.66
CA LEU A 93 -10.62 5.72 -4.75
C LEU A 93 -9.49 4.70 -4.96
N THR A 94 -9.11 4.39 -6.20
CA THR A 94 -7.96 3.52 -6.50
C THR A 94 -6.66 4.08 -5.91
N LEU A 95 -6.37 5.37 -6.11
CA LEU A 95 -5.18 6.02 -5.56
C LEU A 95 -5.18 5.97 -4.03
N PHE A 96 -6.32 6.23 -3.40
CA PHE A 96 -6.44 6.19 -1.95
C PHE A 96 -6.28 4.77 -1.39
N GLU A 97 -6.96 3.78 -1.97
CA GLU A 97 -6.95 2.42 -1.45
C GLU A 97 -5.61 1.71 -1.71
N ASN A 98 -5.08 1.82 -2.93
CA ASN A 98 -3.94 1.00 -3.33
C ASN A 98 -2.58 1.69 -3.14
N ASN A 99 -2.54 3.02 -3.14
CA ASN A 99 -1.27 3.77 -3.15
C ASN A 99 -1.02 4.62 -1.90
N VAL A 100 -2.04 4.87 -1.07
CA VAL A 100 -1.86 5.60 0.18
C VAL A 100 -1.66 4.61 1.33
N ASP A 101 -0.43 4.60 1.85
CA ASP A 101 -0.02 3.87 3.05
C ASP A 101 -0.82 4.28 4.29
N TYR A 102 -0.90 3.40 5.29
CA TYR A 102 -1.64 3.64 6.53
C TYR A 102 -1.29 5.00 7.17
N VAL A 103 0.00 5.33 7.23
CA VAL A 103 0.49 6.61 7.78
C VAL A 103 0.01 7.80 6.93
N GLY A 104 0.03 7.69 5.61
CA GLY A 104 -0.50 8.69 4.69
C GLY A 104 -2.00 8.91 4.89
N ARG A 105 -2.76 7.82 5.05
CA ARG A 105 -4.20 7.88 5.32
C ARG A 105 -4.45 8.64 6.61
N GLN A 106 -3.74 8.32 7.69
CA GLN A 106 -3.94 8.98 8.98
C GLN A 106 -3.53 10.47 8.97
N LYS A 107 -2.37 10.80 8.39
CA LYS A 107 -1.82 12.18 8.45
C LYS A 107 -2.46 13.12 7.45
N HIS A 108 -2.70 12.66 6.23
CA HIS A 108 -3.12 13.53 5.13
C HIS A 108 -4.58 13.31 4.74
N PHE A 109 -5.14 12.11 4.90
CA PHE A 109 -6.45 11.76 4.32
C PHE A 109 -7.46 11.18 5.32
N SER A 110 -7.29 11.47 6.62
CA SER A 110 -8.11 10.84 7.68
C SER A 110 -9.61 11.15 7.57
N LYS A 111 -9.95 12.29 6.96
CA LYS A 111 -11.33 12.73 6.73
C LYS A 111 -11.81 12.50 5.29
N LEU A 112 -11.05 11.77 4.47
CA LEU A 112 -11.33 11.67 3.04
C LEU A 112 -12.64 10.92 2.76
N LEU A 113 -12.81 9.75 3.38
CA LEU A 113 -14.04 8.96 3.28
C LEU A 113 -15.08 9.36 4.33
N GLY A 114 -14.68 10.09 5.39
CA GLY A 114 -15.59 10.51 6.46
C GLY A 114 -16.02 9.32 7.33
N ASN A 115 -17.23 9.39 7.89
CA ASN A 115 -17.78 8.34 8.74
C ASN A 115 -18.48 7.24 7.92
N THR A 116 -17.73 6.54 7.06
CA THR A 116 -18.24 5.42 6.24
C THR A 116 -18.06 4.07 6.91
N SER A 117 -17.63 4.00 8.17
CA SER A 117 -17.32 2.73 8.86
C SER A 117 -18.49 1.76 9.00
N LYS A 118 -19.73 2.25 8.84
CA LYS A 118 -20.96 1.45 8.87
C LYS A 118 -21.60 1.25 7.49
N MET A 119 -21.02 1.84 6.44
CA MET A 119 -21.52 1.77 5.08
C MET A 119 -20.94 0.56 4.37
N THR A 120 -21.71 0.01 3.43
CA THR A 120 -21.19 -0.96 2.45
C THR A 120 -20.23 -0.26 1.47
N ASP A 121 -19.45 -1.05 0.72
CA ASP A 121 -18.52 -0.50 -0.28
C ASP A 121 -19.25 0.29 -1.36
N LEU A 122 -20.44 -0.16 -1.77
CA LEU A 122 -21.29 0.53 -2.74
C LEU A 122 -21.75 1.89 -2.20
N GLU A 123 -22.29 1.92 -0.97
CA GLU A 123 -22.73 3.15 -0.31
C GLU A 123 -21.57 4.12 -0.10
N THR A 124 -20.38 3.61 0.23
CA THR A 124 -19.16 4.41 0.39
C THR A 124 -18.75 5.06 -0.92
N ALA A 125 -18.77 4.32 -2.03
CA ALA A 125 -18.46 4.85 -3.35
C ALA A 125 -19.46 5.92 -3.79
N GLU A 126 -20.76 5.70 -3.57
CA GLU A 126 -21.80 6.68 -3.87
C GLU A 126 -21.70 7.93 -2.99
N HIS A 127 -21.45 7.75 -1.69
CA HIS A 127 -21.26 8.85 -0.75
C HIS A 127 -20.06 9.71 -1.15
N PHE A 128 -18.95 9.07 -1.53
CA PHE A 128 -17.76 9.77 -2.02
C PHE A 128 -18.03 10.52 -3.32
N LYS A 129 -18.74 9.90 -4.29
CA LYS A 129 -19.15 10.54 -5.54
C LYS A 129 -19.99 11.80 -5.30
N LYS A 130 -20.97 11.75 -4.39
CA LYS A 130 -21.83 12.89 -4.03
C LYS A 130 -21.05 14.08 -3.45
N HIS A 131 -19.95 13.83 -2.76
CA HIS A 131 -19.12 14.87 -2.13
C HIS A 131 -17.81 15.16 -2.86
N PHE A 132 -17.65 14.62 -4.08
CA PHE A 132 -16.40 14.70 -4.80
C PHE A 132 -16.09 16.13 -5.26
N LYS A 133 -14.82 16.52 -5.10
CA LYS A 133 -14.27 17.77 -5.63
C LYS A 133 -12.94 17.47 -6.30
N LYS A 134 -12.67 18.09 -7.46
CA LYS A 134 -11.42 17.91 -8.21
C LYS A 134 -10.16 18.15 -7.35
N GLY A 135 -10.24 19.04 -6.37
CA GLY A 135 -9.16 19.30 -5.41
C GLY A 135 -8.72 18.07 -4.60
N ILE A 136 -9.62 17.12 -4.34
CA ILE A 136 -9.31 15.84 -3.69
C ILE A 136 -8.37 15.02 -4.57
N LEU A 137 -8.72 14.85 -5.85
CA LEU A 137 -7.90 14.14 -6.82
C LEU A 137 -6.52 14.79 -6.94
N TYR A 138 -6.44 16.11 -7.09
CA TYR A 138 -5.16 16.81 -7.18
C TYR A 138 -4.29 16.63 -5.94
N ARG A 139 -4.90 16.54 -4.75
CA ARG A 139 -4.18 16.29 -3.50
C ARG A 139 -3.62 14.86 -3.44
N LEU A 140 -4.40 13.86 -3.87
CA LEU A 140 -3.96 12.47 -3.97
C LEU A 140 -2.81 12.33 -4.98
N ILE A 141 -2.94 12.91 -6.17
CA ILE A 141 -1.89 12.91 -7.20
C ILE A 141 -0.61 13.53 -6.64
N ARG A 142 -0.68 14.70 -6.00
CA ARG A 142 0.50 15.36 -5.41
C ARG A 142 1.17 14.50 -4.33
N TYR A 143 0.38 13.82 -3.49
CA TYR A 143 0.92 12.90 -2.49
C TYR A 143 1.69 11.75 -3.16
N ILE A 144 1.09 11.14 -4.19
CA ILE A 144 1.69 10.02 -4.91
C ILE A 144 2.94 10.48 -5.68
N LEU A 145 2.93 11.67 -6.29
CA LEU A 145 4.12 12.24 -6.95
C LEU A 145 5.33 12.31 -6.03
N THR A 146 5.14 12.65 -4.75
CA THR A 146 6.24 12.68 -3.77
C THR A 146 6.71 11.30 -3.29
N LYS A 147 5.92 10.25 -3.52
CA LYS A 147 6.19 8.88 -3.06
C LYS A 147 6.74 7.97 -4.15
N GLN A 148 6.43 8.25 -5.42
CA GLN A 148 6.85 7.47 -6.58
C GLN A 148 8.28 7.78 -7.06
N VAL A 149 9.03 8.59 -6.31
CA VAL A 149 10.45 8.83 -6.57
C VAL A 149 11.29 7.67 -6.04
N HIS A 150 12.43 7.43 -6.66
CA HIS A 150 13.37 6.37 -6.29
C HIS A 150 14.53 6.93 -5.49
N PHE A 151 15.00 6.19 -4.49
CA PHE A 151 16.15 6.57 -3.65
C PHE A 151 17.25 5.50 -3.72
N GLY A 152 18.39 5.76 -3.09
CA GLY A 152 19.60 4.95 -3.17
C GLY A 152 20.56 5.52 -4.20
N GLU A 153 20.93 4.74 -5.21
CA GLU A 153 21.81 5.19 -6.30
C GLU A 153 21.07 5.98 -7.38
N SER A 154 19.73 5.93 -7.37
CA SER A 154 18.87 6.74 -8.25
C SER A 154 18.61 8.13 -7.66
N ASN A 155 18.80 9.17 -8.48
CA ASN A 155 18.61 10.57 -8.11
C ASN A 155 18.15 11.42 -9.31
N HIS A 156 17.99 12.73 -9.12
CA HIS A 156 17.46 13.64 -10.13
C HIS A 156 18.37 13.87 -11.35
N VAL A 157 19.62 13.38 -11.33
CA VAL A 157 20.59 13.50 -12.43
C VAL A 157 20.66 12.23 -13.27
N ASN A 158 20.39 11.06 -12.69
CA ASN A 158 20.58 9.76 -13.36
C ASN A 158 19.32 8.88 -13.46
N ASN A 159 18.15 9.37 -13.03
CA ASN A 159 16.89 8.66 -13.12
C ASN A 159 15.78 9.55 -13.70
N LEU A 160 15.05 9.05 -14.71
CA LEU A 160 14.03 9.82 -15.44
C LEU A 160 12.86 10.27 -14.55
N THR A 161 12.32 9.38 -13.72
CA THR A 161 11.21 9.66 -12.80
C THR A 161 11.61 10.77 -11.82
N ASN A 162 12.78 10.62 -11.20
CA ASN A 162 13.31 11.60 -10.26
C ASN A 162 13.61 12.94 -10.91
N MET A 163 14.20 12.94 -12.11
CA MET A 163 14.47 14.17 -12.86
C MET A 163 13.18 14.91 -13.20
N SER A 164 12.15 14.18 -13.63
CA SER A 164 10.84 14.76 -13.97
C SER A 164 10.16 15.39 -12.75
N PHE A 165 10.15 14.67 -11.63
CA PHE A 165 9.66 15.19 -10.35
C PHE A 165 10.43 16.44 -9.92
N TYR A 166 11.76 16.38 -9.97
CA TYR A 166 12.64 17.47 -9.54
C TYR A 166 12.39 18.75 -10.35
N ARG A 167 12.32 18.65 -11.69
CA ARG A 167 11.98 19.77 -12.58
C ARG A 167 10.61 20.36 -12.27
N ALA A 168 9.60 19.52 -12.02
CA ALA A 168 8.28 19.99 -11.65
C ALA A 168 8.30 20.76 -10.30
N MET A 169 9.06 20.28 -9.32
CA MET A 169 9.15 20.91 -8.00
C MET A 169 9.96 22.20 -8.01
N GLN A 170 10.91 22.37 -8.94
CA GLN A 170 11.67 23.61 -9.09
C GLN A 170 10.76 24.82 -9.35
N GLY A 171 9.65 24.66 -10.07
CA GLY A 171 8.69 25.75 -10.31
C GLY A 171 8.07 26.33 -9.02
N TYR A 172 7.94 25.51 -7.98
CA TYR A 172 7.31 25.89 -6.70
C TYR A 172 8.32 26.19 -5.59
N TYR A 173 9.49 25.54 -5.61
CA TYR A 173 10.43 25.53 -4.49
C TYR A 173 11.86 25.91 -4.88
N LYS A 174 12.04 26.65 -5.99
CA LYS A 174 13.34 27.05 -6.57
C LYS A 174 14.38 27.47 -5.52
N THR A 175 14.03 28.41 -4.64
CA THR A 175 14.97 28.98 -3.65
C THR A 175 15.40 27.95 -2.60
N LYS A 176 14.44 27.17 -2.07
CA LYS A 176 14.73 26.12 -1.08
C LYS A 176 15.61 25.03 -1.67
N ILE A 177 15.32 24.63 -2.91
CA ILE A 177 16.09 23.63 -3.64
C ILE A 177 17.53 24.14 -3.88
N ALA A 178 17.70 25.36 -4.37
CA ALA A 178 19.02 25.94 -4.63
C ALA A 178 19.87 26.04 -3.36
N ASN A 179 19.25 26.33 -2.21
CA ASN A 179 19.95 26.35 -0.92
C ASN A 179 20.47 24.95 -0.54
N ILE A 180 19.66 23.90 -0.73
CA ILE A 180 20.07 22.51 -0.49
C ILE A 180 21.23 22.13 -1.43
N GLU A 181 21.12 22.44 -2.72
CA GLU A 181 22.18 22.14 -3.69
C GLU A 181 23.50 22.82 -3.34
N LYS A 182 23.44 24.08 -2.89
CA LYS A 182 24.63 24.84 -2.50
C LYS A 182 25.35 24.19 -1.32
N GLU A 183 24.61 23.71 -0.32
CA GLU A 183 25.17 23.01 0.84
C GLU A 183 25.91 21.73 0.41
N TYR A 184 25.26 20.88 -0.39
CA TYR A 184 25.87 19.65 -0.88
C TYR A 184 27.04 19.89 -1.86
N ALA A 185 26.98 20.94 -2.68
CA ALA A 185 28.07 21.32 -3.57
C ALA A 185 29.32 21.74 -2.79
N ALA A 186 29.15 22.51 -1.70
CA ALA A 186 30.26 22.91 -0.84
C ALA A 186 30.96 21.69 -0.20
N GLU A 187 30.18 20.74 0.34
CA GLU A 187 30.75 19.53 0.94
C GLU A 187 31.38 18.59 -0.11
N ARG A 188 30.80 18.49 -1.31
CA ARG A 188 31.36 17.73 -2.42
C ARG A 188 32.71 18.29 -2.86
N ASN A 189 32.82 19.60 -3.03
CA ASN A 189 34.06 20.26 -3.41
C ASN A 189 35.17 19.99 -2.38
N LYS A 190 34.87 20.12 -1.08
CA LYS A 190 35.84 19.78 -0.01
C LYS A 190 36.30 18.32 -0.11
N ARG A 191 35.38 17.39 -0.36
CA ARG A 191 35.70 15.96 -0.52
C ARG A 191 36.58 15.69 -1.74
N GLU A 192 36.25 16.28 -2.89
CA GLU A 192 36.99 16.10 -4.14
C GLU A 192 38.43 16.60 -4.03
N VAL A 193 38.66 17.74 -3.36
CA VAL A 193 40.03 18.23 -3.09
C VAL A 193 40.84 17.25 -2.25
N ARG A 194 40.25 16.72 -1.17
CA ARG A 194 40.93 15.71 -0.32
C ARG A 194 41.24 14.43 -1.08
N LEU A 195 40.32 13.97 -1.93
CA LEU A 195 40.51 12.76 -2.73
C LEU A 195 41.62 12.96 -3.76
N LYS A 196 41.64 14.09 -4.48
CA LYS A 196 42.71 14.42 -5.43
C LYS A 196 44.08 14.43 -4.76
N ALA A 197 44.21 15.10 -3.61
CA ALA A 197 45.47 15.12 -2.86
C ALA A 197 45.92 13.71 -2.45
N ARG A 198 45.00 12.86 -1.97
CA ARG A 198 45.31 11.47 -1.60
C ARG A 198 45.71 10.62 -2.81
N ILE A 199 45.02 10.77 -3.93
CA ILE A 199 45.34 10.07 -5.19
C ILE A 199 46.76 10.44 -5.63
N THR A 200 47.12 11.73 -5.64
CA THR A 200 48.47 12.17 -6.02
C THR A 200 49.57 11.61 -5.10
N VAL A 201 49.33 11.49 -3.80
CA VAL A 201 50.29 10.84 -2.88
C VAL A 201 50.46 9.36 -3.20
N LEU A 202 49.37 8.66 -3.47
CA LEU A 202 49.40 7.24 -3.82
C LEU A 202 50.06 6.99 -5.18
N GLU A 203 49.80 7.85 -6.17
CA GLU A 203 50.45 7.78 -7.49
C GLU A 203 51.98 7.90 -7.38
N LYS A 204 52.49 8.81 -6.53
CA LYS A 204 53.93 8.92 -6.26
C LYS A 204 54.50 7.66 -5.62
N GLN A 205 53.81 7.09 -4.62
CA GLN A 205 54.24 5.85 -3.98
C GLN A 205 54.28 4.67 -4.96
N VAL A 206 53.31 4.59 -5.87
CA VAL A 206 53.31 3.56 -6.93
C VAL A 206 54.49 3.74 -7.87
N GLN A 207 54.86 4.99 -8.21
CA GLN A 207 56.03 5.26 -9.05
C GLN A 207 57.33 4.85 -8.36
N GLU A 208 57.52 5.24 -7.09
CA GLU A 208 58.72 4.87 -6.30
C GLU A 208 58.86 3.36 -6.05
N LEU A 209 57.77 2.58 -6.11
CA LEU A 209 57.81 1.11 -6.00
C LEU A 209 58.12 0.41 -7.32
N ASN A 210 57.95 1.10 -8.45
CA ASN A 210 58.20 0.58 -9.79
C ASN A 210 59.55 1.01 -10.37
N ASP A 211 60.25 1.95 -9.71
CA ASP A 211 61.65 2.33 -9.96
C ASP A 211 62.61 1.46 -9.13
#